data_AF-A0A3Q4AT14-F1
#
_entry.id   AF-A0A3Q4AT14-F1
#
_cell.length_a   1.000
_cell.length_b   1.000
_cell.length_c   1.000
_cell.angle_alpha   90.00
_cell.angle_beta   90.00
_cell.angle_gamma   90.00
#
_symmetry.space_group_name_H-M   'P 1'
#
loop_
_entity.id
_entity.type
_entity.pdbx_description
1 polymer ?
#
loop_
_entity_poly.entity_id
_entity_poly.type
_entity_poly.pdbx_seq_one_letter_code
_entity_poly.pdbx_strand_id
1 'polypeptide(L)'
;MHFSLKLIGEGKTYKEVQKIIGCSAKMISNALKWRAKPETRGRKRKTTIKMDRRITRMAKAQPMISSRMIKDSLELPVSTVTVRRRLCEANLFTRIPRKVPLLKKRHVQKRLQFAKEHINWPKEKWRNILWTDESKVVLFGSKGHLRMTSDNLPTIHKQISFPSIFLNSFTQFFTCKQTRDL
;
A
#
# COMPACT_ATOMS: atom_id res chain seq x y z
N MET A 1 -16.93 1.36 34.43
CA MET A 1 -18.26 1.46 33.78
C MET A 1 -18.92 0.10 33.59
N HIS A 2 -18.20 -0.91 33.08
CA HIS A 2 -18.77 -2.25 32.81
C HIS A 2 -19.29 -2.97 34.08
N PHE A 3 -18.59 -2.85 35.19
CA PHE A 3 -18.93 -3.52 36.46
C PHE A 3 -20.26 -3.02 37.08
N SER A 4 -20.52 -1.70 37.04
CA SER A 4 -21.77 -1.11 37.54
C SER A 4 -23.00 -1.52 36.72
N LEU A 5 -22.84 -1.67 35.40
CA LEU A 5 -23.91 -2.11 34.50
C LEU A 5 -24.24 -3.59 34.72
N LYS A 6 -23.25 -4.42 35.02
CA LYS A 6 -23.44 -5.84 35.36
C LYS A 6 -24.30 -6.02 36.61
N LEU A 7 -24.04 -5.27 37.67
CA LEU A 7 -24.83 -5.32 38.91
C LEU A 7 -26.29 -4.88 38.74
N ILE A 8 -26.56 -3.98 37.80
CA ILE A 8 -27.93 -3.57 37.44
C ILE A 8 -28.65 -4.68 36.65
N GLY A 9 -27.92 -5.40 35.79
CA GLY A 9 -28.44 -6.60 35.13
C GLY A 9 -28.80 -7.73 36.09
N GLU A 10 -28.14 -7.78 37.26
CA GLU A 10 -28.45 -8.68 38.38
C GLU A 10 -29.63 -8.20 39.25
N GLY A 11 -30.27 -7.08 38.90
CA GLY A 11 -31.46 -6.56 39.58
C GLY A 11 -31.19 -5.64 40.79
N LYS A 12 -29.94 -5.26 41.06
CA LYS A 12 -29.60 -4.37 42.19
C LYS A 12 -30.04 -2.93 41.91
N THR A 13 -30.52 -2.27 42.96
CA THR A 13 -30.97 -0.88 42.88
C THR A 13 -29.79 0.08 42.79
N TYR A 14 -30.02 1.29 42.27
CA TYR A 14 -28.96 2.29 42.10
C TYR A 14 -28.25 2.68 43.41
N LYS A 15 -28.97 2.66 44.55
CA LYS A 15 -28.41 2.98 45.87
C LYS A 15 -27.45 1.88 46.37
N GLU A 16 -27.74 0.61 46.07
CA GLU A 16 -26.89 -0.51 46.43
C GLU A 16 -25.62 -0.53 45.58
N VAL A 17 -25.75 -0.32 44.28
CA VAL A 17 -24.60 -0.19 43.37
C VAL A 17 -23.72 1.01 43.74
N GLN A 18 -24.33 2.12 44.17
CA GLN A 18 -23.60 3.28 44.70
C GLN A 18 -22.78 2.92 45.95
N LYS A 19 -23.36 2.18 46.90
CA LYS A 19 -22.65 1.76 48.13
C LYS A 19 -21.52 0.77 47.85
N ILE A 20 -21.72 -0.16 46.92
CA ILE A 20 -20.73 -1.19 46.56
C ILE A 20 -19.52 -0.60 45.82
N ILE A 21 -19.75 0.33 44.88
CA ILE A 21 -18.71 0.84 43.97
C ILE A 21 -18.16 2.20 44.46
N GLY A 22 -18.83 2.88 45.40
CA GLY A 22 -18.43 4.20 45.89
C GLY A 22 -18.62 5.32 44.85
N CYS A 23 -19.49 5.11 43.86
CA CYS A 23 -19.72 6.06 42.77
C CYS A 23 -21.06 6.78 42.89
N SER A 24 -21.15 8.01 42.37
CA SER A 24 -22.40 8.78 42.38
C SER A 24 -23.54 8.08 41.61
N ALA A 25 -24.76 8.07 42.16
CA ALA A 25 -25.97 7.60 41.47
C ALA A 25 -26.18 8.30 40.10
N LYS A 26 -25.74 9.56 39.97
CA LYS A 26 -25.79 10.32 38.72
C LYS A 26 -24.91 9.69 37.64
N MET A 27 -23.72 9.23 38.02
CA MET A 27 -22.79 8.53 37.13
C MET A 27 -23.39 7.21 36.64
N ILE A 28 -24.04 6.46 37.54
CA ILE A 28 -24.73 5.20 37.22
C ILE A 28 -25.87 5.43 36.21
N SER A 29 -26.70 6.45 36.44
CA SER A 29 -27.77 6.84 35.51
C SER A 29 -27.22 7.30 34.15
N ASN A 30 -26.15 8.09 34.15
CA ASN A 30 -25.49 8.55 32.92
C ASN A 30 -24.85 7.39 32.16
N ALA A 31 -24.25 6.42 32.86
CA ALA A 31 -23.67 5.23 32.26
C ALA A 31 -24.73 4.39 31.54
N LEU A 32 -25.91 4.21 32.17
CA LEU A 32 -27.03 3.48 31.57
C LEU A 32 -27.61 4.19 30.34
N LYS A 33 -27.62 5.53 30.35
CA LYS A 33 -28.08 6.37 29.24
C LYS A 33 -27.01 6.58 28.16
N TRP A 34 -25.76 6.23 28.44
CA TRP A 34 -24.66 6.52 27.54
C TRP A 34 -24.76 5.67 26.27
N ARG A 35 -24.57 6.32 25.13
CA ARG A 35 -24.50 5.69 23.81
C ARG A 35 -23.23 6.17 23.13
N ALA A 36 -22.62 5.32 22.31
CA ALA A 36 -21.49 5.71 21.48
C ALA A 36 -21.94 6.88 20.57
N LYS A 37 -21.37 8.06 20.80
CA LYS A 37 -21.57 9.23 19.94
C LYS A 37 -20.44 9.27 18.91
N PRO A 38 -20.71 9.68 17.67
CA PRO A 38 -19.63 9.93 16.72
C PRO A 38 -18.73 11.04 17.27
N GLU A 39 -17.43 10.82 17.22
CA GLU A 39 -16.43 11.81 17.62
C GLU A 39 -16.64 13.08 16.79
N THR A 40 -17.16 14.14 17.42
CA THR A 40 -17.43 15.42 16.76
C THR A 40 -16.36 16.45 17.12
N ARG A 41 -15.31 16.05 17.85
CA ARG A 41 -14.23 16.93 18.28
C ARG A 41 -13.32 17.28 17.10
N GLY A 42 -12.96 18.55 17.00
CA GLY A 42 -11.97 19.06 16.06
C GLY A 42 -12.54 19.89 14.91
N ARG A 43 -11.61 20.39 14.07
CA ARG A 43 -11.93 21.27 12.95
C ARG A 43 -12.57 20.50 11.80
N LYS A 44 -13.73 20.97 11.32
CA LYS A 44 -14.40 20.42 10.13
C LYS A 44 -13.50 20.51 8.89
N ARG A 45 -13.59 19.49 8.03
CA ARG A 45 -12.83 19.44 6.77
C ARG A 45 -13.33 20.52 5.82
N LYS A 46 -12.40 21.13 5.06
CA LYS A 46 -12.73 22.04 3.94
C LYS A 46 -13.19 21.30 2.68
N THR A 47 -12.84 20.02 2.54
CA THR A 47 -13.23 19.21 1.38
C THR A 47 -14.56 18.52 1.61
N THR A 48 -15.35 18.39 0.55
CA THR A 48 -16.58 17.59 0.53
C THR A 48 -16.29 16.19 -0.01
N ILE A 49 -17.16 15.22 0.31
CA ILE A 49 -17.05 13.84 -0.20
C ILE A 49 -17.02 13.81 -1.75
N LYS A 50 -17.75 14.72 -2.41
CA LYS A 50 -17.74 14.84 -3.88
C LYS A 50 -16.37 15.29 -4.42
N MET A 51 -15.73 16.25 -3.74
CA MET A 51 -14.37 16.71 -4.11
C MET A 51 -13.35 15.58 -3.94
N ASP A 52 -13.41 14.86 -2.81
CA ASP A 52 -12.50 13.75 -2.53
C ASP A 52 -12.63 12.65 -3.59
N ARG A 53 -13.85 12.32 -4.02
CA ARG A 53 -14.10 11.39 -5.13
C ARG A 53 -13.51 11.88 -6.46
N ARG A 54 -13.60 13.18 -6.76
CA ARG A 54 -13.01 13.76 -7.99
C ARG A 54 -11.48 13.66 -7.97
N ILE A 55 -10.86 13.99 -6.83
CA ILE A 55 -9.40 13.87 -6.62
C ILE A 55 -8.95 12.43 -6.87
N THR A 56 -9.59 11.45 -6.22
CA THR A 56 -9.24 10.04 -6.36
C THR A 56 -9.44 9.54 -7.78
N ARG A 57 -10.53 9.92 -8.45
CA ARG A 57 -10.79 9.53 -9.85
C ARG A 57 -9.69 10.03 -10.79
N MET A 58 -9.29 11.29 -10.65
CA MET A 58 -8.26 11.87 -11.50
C MET A 58 -6.90 11.20 -11.30
N ALA A 59 -6.51 10.93 -10.05
CA ALA A 59 -5.27 10.23 -9.74
C ALA A 59 -5.24 8.80 -10.29
N LYS A 60 -6.39 8.10 -10.33
CA LYS A 60 -6.49 6.77 -10.93
C LYS A 60 -6.46 6.80 -12.46
N ALA A 61 -7.08 7.81 -13.08
CA ALA A 61 -7.06 7.96 -14.53
C ALA A 61 -5.66 8.30 -15.06
N GLN A 62 -4.91 9.12 -14.32
CA GLN A 62 -3.57 9.56 -14.68
C GLN A 62 -2.59 9.31 -13.52
N PRO A 63 -1.99 8.11 -13.43
CA PRO A 63 -1.10 7.75 -12.32
C PRO A 63 0.17 8.61 -12.21
N MET A 64 0.55 9.40 -13.21
CA MET A 64 1.73 10.27 -13.15
C MET A 64 1.41 11.73 -12.85
N ILE A 65 0.14 12.07 -12.60
CA ILE A 65 -0.26 13.45 -12.34
C ILE A 65 0.26 13.93 -10.97
N SER A 66 0.75 15.17 -10.93
CA SER A 66 1.21 15.77 -9.67
C SER A 66 0.04 16.31 -8.83
N SER A 67 0.21 16.37 -7.51
CA SER A 67 -0.81 16.94 -6.61
C SER A 67 -1.11 18.42 -6.89
N ARG A 68 -0.18 19.16 -7.49
CA ARG A 68 -0.39 20.54 -7.96
C ARG A 68 -1.31 20.54 -9.18
N MET A 69 -1.00 19.71 -10.18
CA MET A 69 -1.82 19.58 -11.37
C MET A 69 -3.25 19.16 -11.04
N ILE A 70 -3.46 18.22 -10.09
CA ILE A 70 -4.81 17.84 -9.63
C ILE A 70 -5.56 19.02 -9.01
N LYS A 71 -4.87 19.85 -8.21
CA LYS A 71 -5.48 21.02 -7.58
C LYS A 71 -5.95 22.01 -8.64
N ASP A 72 -5.07 22.30 -9.58
CA ASP A 72 -5.28 23.35 -10.58
C ASP A 72 -6.30 22.91 -11.64
N SER A 73 -6.31 21.63 -12.06
CA SER A 73 -7.29 21.09 -13.00
C SER A 73 -8.71 20.94 -12.42
N LEU A 74 -8.84 20.80 -11.10
CA LEU A 74 -10.12 20.72 -10.41
C LEU A 74 -10.54 22.06 -9.79
N GLU A 75 -9.72 23.11 -9.95
CA GLU A 75 -9.90 24.45 -9.39
C GLU A 75 -10.29 24.44 -7.91
N LEU A 76 -9.63 23.58 -7.14
CA LEU A 76 -10.02 23.37 -5.74
C LEU A 76 -9.50 24.51 -4.86
N PRO A 77 -10.35 25.09 -3.98
CA PRO A 77 -9.95 26.14 -3.02
C PRO A 77 -9.21 25.55 -1.81
N VAL A 78 -8.26 24.65 -2.04
CA VAL A 78 -7.50 23.92 -1.02
C VAL A 78 -6.00 23.92 -1.33
N SER A 79 -5.19 23.74 -0.29
CA SER A 79 -3.75 23.60 -0.47
C SER A 79 -3.39 22.26 -1.14
N THR A 80 -2.26 22.23 -1.86
CA THR A 80 -1.71 21.00 -2.47
C THR A 80 -1.43 19.90 -1.43
N VAL A 81 -1.09 20.29 -0.20
CA VAL A 81 -0.91 19.38 0.95
C VAL A 81 -2.23 18.69 1.30
N THR A 82 -3.36 19.41 1.24
CA THR A 82 -4.69 18.83 1.50
C THR A 82 -5.03 17.78 0.45
N VAL A 83 -4.76 18.05 -0.83
CA VAL A 83 -4.92 17.07 -1.91
C VAL A 83 -4.09 15.82 -1.65
N ARG A 84 -2.82 15.97 -1.25
CA ARG A 84 -1.96 14.82 -0.90
C ARG A 84 -2.52 14.02 0.27
N ARG A 85 -3.00 14.68 1.34
CA ARG A 85 -3.64 13.99 2.47
C ARG A 85 -4.86 13.17 2.03
N ARG A 86 -5.71 13.72 1.15
CA ARG A 86 -6.86 13.01 0.59
C ARG A 86 -6.45 11.80 -0.24
N LEU A 87 -5.38 11.90 -1.03
CA LEU A 87 -4.83 10.77 -1.77
C LEU A 87 -4.33 9.67 -0.81
N CYS A 88 -3.60 10.03 0.25
CA CYS A 88 -3.14 9.07 1.25
C CYS A 88 -4.30 8.40 2.01
N GLU A 89 -5.34 9.15 2.38
CA GLU A 89 -6.58 8.62 2.97
C GLU A 89 -7.29 7.63 2.03
N ALA A 90 -7.17 7.82 0.72
CA ALA A 90 -7.68 6.89 -0.30
C ALA A 90 -6.68 5.77 -0.66
N ASN A 91 -5.62 5.58 0.13
CA ASN A 91 -4.55 4.59 -0.08
C ASN A 91 -3.80 4.74 -1.42
N LEU A 92 -3.72 5.96 -1.94
CA LEU A 92 -2.95 6.31 -3.13
C LEU A 92 -1.61 6.93 -2.72
N PHE A 93 -0.53 6.17 -2.87
CA PHE A 93 0.81 6.60 -2.49
C PHE A 93 1.67 6.85 -3.72
N THR A 94 2.59 7.81 -3.61
CA THR A 94 3.60 8.03 -4.64
C THR A 94 4.68 6.95 -4.58
N ARG A 95 4.91 6.23 -5.67
CA ARG A 95 5.98 5.26 -5.91
C ARG A 95 6.87 5.71 -7.07
N ILE A 96 8.04 5.10 -7.23
CA ILE A 96 8.91 5.33 -8.40
C ILE A 96 8.58 4.27 -9.46
N PRO A 97 8.33 4.63 -10.73
CA PRO A 97 8.15 3.66 -11.80
C PRO A 97 9.39 2.78 -11.94
N ARG A 98 9.22 1.47 -12.12
CA ARG A 98 10.32 0.62 -12.59
C ARG A 98 10.64 0.99 -14.04
N LYS A 99 11.89 1.34 -14.33
CA LYS A 99 12.38 1.52 -15.70
C LYS A 99 12.37 0.16 -16.39
N VAL A 100 11.50 -0.02 -17.38
CA VAL A 100 11.38 -1.26 -18.16
C VAL A 100 11.60 -0.95 -19.64
N PRO A 101 12.31 -1.82 -20.38
CA PRO A 101 12.45 -1.64 -21.82
C PRO A 101 11.09 -1.80 -22.50
N LEU A 102 10.85 -1.02 -23.55
CA LEU A 102 9.63 -1.12 -24.34
C LEU A 102 9.67 -2.42 -25.17
N LEU A 103 8.79 -3.37 -24.83
CA LEU A 103 8.69 -4.64 -25.56
C LEU A 103 7.66 -4.53 -26.68
N LYS A 104 8.07 -4.87 -27.92
CA LYS A 104 7.16 -5.06 -29.05
C LYS A 104 6.36 -6.35 -28.85
N LYS A 105 5.13 -6.44 -29.40
CA LYS A 105 4.26 -7.63 -29.32
C LYS A 105 4.98 -8.93 -29.69
N ARG A 106 5.80 -8.92 -30.74
CA ARG A 106 6.62 -10.06 -31.18
C ARG A 106 7.58 -10.57 -30.08
N HIS A 107 8.19 -9.67 -29.31
CA HIS A 107 9.13 -10.04 -28.24
C HIS A 107 8.38 -10.67 -27.06
N VAL A 108 7.18 -10.17 -26.75
CA VAL A 108 6.32 -10.73 -25.69
C VAL A 108 5.90 -12.15 -26.05
N GLN A 109 5.47 -12.39 -27.28
CA GLN A 109 5.08 -13.72 -27.76
C GLN A 109 6.25 -14.71 -27.69
N LYS A 110 7.43 -14.35 -28.20
CA LYS A 110 8.62 -15.22 -28.13
C LYS A 110 9.03 -15.55 -26.69
N ARG A 111 9.02 -14.55 -25.80
CA ARG A 111 9.31 -14.76 -24.37
C ARG A 111 8.29 -15.67 -23.69
N LEU A 112 7.01 -15.51 -24.00
CA LEU A 112 5.95 -16.36 -23.46
C LEU A 112 6.07 -17.80 -23.97
N GLN A 113 6.34 -17.97 -25.27
CA GLN A 113 6.52 -19.29 -25.87
C GLN A 113 7.71 -20.02 -25.23
N PHE A 114 8.85 -19.32 -25.11
CA PHE A 114 10.03 -19.84 -24.42
C PHE A 114 9.70 -20.25 -22.97
N ALA A 115 9.02 -19.39 -22.20
CA ALA A 115 8.64 -19.70 -20.83
C ALA A 115 7.73 -20.94 -20.72
N LYS A 116 6.80 -21.12 -21.67
CA LYS A 116 5.91 -22.29 -21.72
C LYS A 116 6.66 -23.58 -22.05
N GLU A 117 7.56 -23.54 -23.03
CA GLU A 117 8.36 -24.70 -23.44
C GLU A 117 9.30 -25.19 -22.34
N HIS A 118 9.77 -24.26 -21.50
CA HIS A 118 10.80 -24.51 -20.50
C HIS A 118 10.25 -24.61 -19.07
N ILE A 119 8.93 -24.57 -18.88
CA ILE A 119 8.30 -24.61 -17.55
C ILE A 119 8.56 -25.92 -16.81
N ASN A 120 8.63 -27.03 -17.54
CA ASN A 120 8.81 -28.38 -17.01
C ASN A 120 10.26 -28.88 -17.07
N TRP A 121 11.24 -27.99 -17.34
CA TRP A 121 12.63 -28.42 -17.43
C TRP A 121 13.19 -28.83 -16.06
N PRO A 122 13.85 -30.01 -15.97
CA PRO A 122 14.45 -30.48 -14.72
C PRO A 122 15.63 -29.58 -14.33
N LYS A 123 15.88 -29.47 -13.02
CA LYS A 123 16.96 -28.62 -12.46
C LYS A 123 18.34 -28.96 -13.03
N GLU A 124 18.61 -30.22 -13.31
CA GLU A 124 19.88 -30.69 -13.90
C GLU A 124 20.15 -30.05 -15.26
N LYS A 125 19.10 -29.92 -16.09
CA LYS A 125 19.21 -29.27 -17.39
C LYS A 125 19.53 -27.79 -17.27
N TRP A 126 18.99 -27.11 -16.27
CA TRP A 126 19.30 -25.70 -16.00
C TRP A 126 20.76 -25.48 -15.56
N ARG A 127 21.36 -26.44 -14.84
CA ARG A 127 22.76 -26.35 -14.37
C ARG A 127 23.77 -26.46 -15.52
N ASN A 128 23.39 -27.16 -16.59
CA ASN A 128 24.29 -27.41 -17.72
C ASN A 128 24.28 -26.27 -18.76
N ILE A 129 23.47 -25.23 -18.56
CA ILE A 129 23.38 -24.09 -19.48
C ILE A 129 24.37 -23.03 -19.05
N LEU A 130 25.31 -22.72 -19.93
CA LEU A 130 26.20 -21.57 -19.78
C LEU A 130 25.46 -20.30 -20.24
N TRP A 131 25.34 -19.33 -19.34
CA TRP A 131 24.76 -18.03 -19.65
C TRP A 131 25.88 -17.01 -19.81
N THR A 132 26.00 -16.42 -20.99
CA THR A 132 26.91 -15.31 -21.27
C THR A 132 26.09 -14.04 -21.51
N ASP A 133 26.47 -12.95 -20.87
CA ASP A 133 25.92 -11.61 -21.12
C ASP A 133 27.02 -10.57 -20.96
N GLU A 134 26.94 -9.49 -21.73
CA GLU A 134 27.89 -8.39 -21.69
C GLU A 134 27.31 -7.24 -20.86
N SER A 135 28.00 -6.88 -19.77
CA SER A 135 27.60 -5.78 -18.91
C SER A 135 28.61 -4.64 -18.96
N LYS A 136 28.12 -3.42 -19.17
CA LYS A 136 28.95 -2.20 -19.14
C LYS A 136 29.08 -1.68 -17.71
N VAL A 137 30.30 -1.60 -17.19
CA VAL A 137 30.61 -0.94 -15.91
C VAL A 137 30.87 0.55 -16.17
N VAL A 138 30.15 1.44 -15.48
CA VAL A 138 30.31 2.90 -15.59
C VAL A 138 30.76 3.44 -14.23
N LEU A 139 31.90 4.14 -14.20
CA LEU A 139 32.58 4.53 -12.96
C LEU A 139 32.00 5.81 -12.31
N PHE A 140 31.31 6.69 -13.05
CA PHE A 140 30.75 7.94 -12.50
C PHE A 140 29.41 8.35 -13.15
N GLY A 141 28.46 8.86 -12.33
CA GLY A 141 27.21 9.55 -12.75
C GLY A 141 25.89 8.91 -12.27
N SER A 142 24.98 9.69 -11.67
CA SER A 142 23.64 9.24 -11.25
C SER A 142 22.53 9.73 -12.20
N LYS A 143 21.68 8.83 -12.71
CA LYS A 143 20.48 9.20 -13.50
C LYS A 143 19.30 9.53 -12.57
N GLY A 144 18.64 10.67 -12.80
CA GLY A 144 17.44 11.09 -12.07
C GLY A 144 16.25 10.10 -12.16
N HIS A 145 15.30 10.26 -11.23
CA HIS A 145 14.14 9.38 -11.04
C HIS A 145 12.80 10.13 -11.14
N LEU A 146 11.86 9.55 -11.89
CA LEU A 146 10.46 10.01 -11.97
C LEU A 146 9.62 9.35 -10.86
N ARG A 147 8.47 9.94 -10.51
CA ARG A 147 7.52 9.42 -9.51
C ARG A 147 6.12 9.25 -10.12
N MET A 148 5.39 8.22 -9.70
CA MET A 148 4.01 7.84 -10.07
C MET A 148 3.17 7.64 -8.80
N THR A 149 1.84 7.75 -8.84
CA THR A 149 0.92 7.36 -7.76
C THR A 149 0.31 5.99 -8.04
N SER A 150 0.21 5.13 -7.02
CA SER A 150 -0.37 3.79 -7.15
C SER A 150 -1.14 3.37 -5.91
N ASP A 151 -2.19 2.58 -6.10
CA ASP A 151 -3.00 1.95 -5.06
C ASP A 151 -2.20 0.87 -4.30
N ASN A 152 -2.64 0.54 -3.08
CA ASN A 152 -2.09 -0.53 -2.23
C ASN A 152 -2.49 -1.95 -2.64
N LEU A 153 -3.14 -2.13 -3.79
CA LEU A 153 -3.39 -3.46 -4.31
C LEU A 153 -2.04 -4.11 -4.66
N PRO A 154 -1.80 -5.38 -4.28
CA PRO A 154 -0.73 -6.15 -4.88
C PRO A 154 -1.08 -6.18 -6.36
N THR A 155 -0.47 -5.27 -7.12
CA THR A 155 -0.63 -5.23 -8.55
C THR A 155 0.14 -6.45 -9.01
N ILE A 156 -0.56 -7.58 -9.06
CA ILE A 156 -0.20 -8.73 -9.89
C ILE A 156 -0.39 -8.20 -11.30
N HIS A 157 0.54 -7.33 -11.73
CA HIS A 157 0.83 -7.24 -13.13
C HIS A 157 1.16 -8.68 -13.49
N LYS A 158 0.31 -9.29 -14.32
CA LYS A 158 0.71 -10.39 -15.20
C LYS A 158 1.77 -9.86 -16.17
N GLN A 159 2.85 -9.30 -15.64
CA GLN A 159 4.12 -9.36 -16.29
C GLN A 159 4.40 -10.86 -16.28
N ILE A 160 4.31 -11.46 -17.46
CA ILE A 160 5.25 -12.51 -17.80
C ILE A 160 6.62 -11.81 -17.85
N SER A 161 7.08 -11.33 -16.69
CA SER A 161 8.49 -11.32 -16.36
C SER A 161 8.86 -12.79 -16.41
N PHE A 162 10.01 -13.10 -17.01
CA PHE A 162 10.67 -14.37 -16.75
C PHE A 162 10.45 -14.75 -15.28
N PRO A 163 10.02 -16.00 -15.00
CA PRO A 163 9.51 -16.34 -13.70
C PRO A 163 10.55 -15.96 -12.66
N SER A 164 10.13 -15.13 -11.70
CA SER A 164 10.86 -14.79 -10.47
C SER A 164 11.25 -16.03 -9.64
N ILE A 165 10.85 -17.23 -10.10
CA ILE A 165 11.38 -18.53 -9.69
C ILE A 165 12.89 -18.64 -9.99
N PHE A 166 13.42 -17.92 -10.98
CA PHE A 166 14.87 -17.87 -11.22
C PHE A 166 15.64 -17.02 -10.22
N LEU A 167 15.01 -16.02 -9.57
CA LEU A 167 15.73 -15.10 -8.67
C LEU A 167 15.95 -15.69 -7.27
N ASN A 168 15.11 -16.61 -6.80
CA ASN A 168 15.35 -17.28 -5.51
C ASN A 168 16.45 -18.35 -5.58
N SER A 169 16.85 -18.79 -6.78
CA SER A 169 18.05 -19.61 -6.98
C SER A 169 19.29 -18.79 -7.35
N PHE A 170 19.10 -17.57 -7.90
CA PHE A 170 20.20 -16.66 -8.23
C PHE A 170 20.80 -15.97 -7.00
N THR A 171 19.99 -15.65 -5.99
CA THR A 171 20.48 -15.00 -4.76
C THR A 171 21.23 -15.94 -3.81
N GLN A 172 21.20 -17.25 -4.02
CA GLN A 172 21.86 -18.22 -3.14
C GLN A 172 23.20 -18.76 -3.67
N PHE A 173 23.56 -18.45 -4.92
CA PHE A 173 24.85 -18.86 -5.50
C PHE A 173 25.89 -17.74 -5.57
N PHE A 174 25.51 -16.47 -5.50
CA PHE A 174 26.47 -15.35 -5.55
C PHE A 174 27.07 -14.96 -4.18
N THR A 175 26.56 -15.46 -3.05
CA THR A 175 27.15 -15.16 -1.72
C THR A 175 28.14 -16.21 -1.21
N CYS A 176 28.48 -17.24 -2.01
CA CYS A 176 29.34 -18.35 -1.56
C CYS A 176 30.52 -18.63 -2.50
N LYS A 177 31.13 -17.58 -3.08
CA LYS A 177 32.41 -17.69 -3.81
C LYS A 177 33.31 -16.45 -3.71
N GLN A 178 33.13 -15.65 -2.65
CA GLN A 178 33.98 -14.49 -2.34
C GLN A 178 34.56 -14.58 -0.92
N THR A 179 34.89 -15.78 -0.45
CA THR A 179 35.72 -16.00 0.75
C THR A 179 36.48 -17.33 0.59
N ARG A 180 37.53 -17.30 -0.21
CA ARG A 180 38.74 -18.17 -0.18
C ARG A 180 39.59 -17.70 -1.37
N ASP A 181 40.88 -17.57 -1.12
CA ASP A 181 41.92 -16.99 -1.99
C ASP A 181 42.11 -15.47 -1.83
N LEU A 182 42.44 -15.05 -0.61
CA LEU A 182 43.81 -14.64 -0.22
C LEU A 182 43.97 -14.89 1.29
#